data_AF-A0A2X1PLX8-F1
#
_entry.id   AF-A0A2X1PLX8-F1
#
_cell.length_a   1.000
_cell.length_b   1.000
_cell.length_c   1.000
_cell.angle_alpha   90.00
_cell.angle_beta   90.00
_cell.angle_gamma   90.00
#
_symmetry.space_group_name_H-M   'P 1'
#
loop_
_entity.id
_entity.type
_entity.pdbx_description
1 polymer ?
#
loop_
_entity_poly.entity_id
_entity_poly.type
_entity_poly.pdbx_seq_one_letter_code
_entity_poly.pdbx_strand_id
1 'polypeptide(L)'
;MIFLPHFLYYTVPTFYLFGLLIMHNAAQHNYVISLTTEQKRRKHITEEFGKQNIPFEFFDAITPDIIEETAKKFNITLDRSPKAKLSDGEIGCALSHIVYGI
;
A
#
# COMPACT_ATOMS: atom_id res chain seq x y z
N MET A 1 -7.42 29.18 -43.37
CA MET A 1 -5.95 29.20 -43.22
C MET A 1 -5.59 28.32 -42.05
N ILE A 2 -5.19 27.11 -42.38
CA ILE A 2 -4.62 26.11 -41.47
C ILE A 2 -3.12 26.47 -41.37
N PHE A 3 -2.57 26.64 -40.17
CA PHE A 3 -1.25 26.14 -39.75
C PHE A 3 -0.94 26.57 -38.30
N LEU A 4 -1.25 25.67 -37.36
CA LEU A 4 -0.39 25.37 -36.21
C LEU A 4 0.80 24.52 -36.74
N PRO A 5 1.85 24.08 -36.01
CA PRO A 5 2.46 24.47 -34.71
C PRO A 5 4.01 24.56 -34.84
N HIS A 6 4.69 25.66 -34.54
CA HIS A 6 6.18 25.60 -34.41
C HIS A 6 6.79 26.45 -33.31
N PHE A 7 6.01 27.31 -32.64
CA PHE A 7 6.59 28.34 -31.77
C PHE A 7 6.66 28.00 -30.27
N LEU A 8 6.07 26.89 -29.82
CA LEU A 8 6.06 26.53 -28.39
C LEU A 8 7.05 25.43 -28.00
N TYR A 9 7.79 24.85 -28.94
CA TYR A 9 8.78 23.79 -28.64
C TYR A 9 10.20 24.32 -28.34
N TYR A 10 10.50 25.59 -28.64
CA TYR A 10 11.88 26.09 -28.65
C TYR A 10 12.34 26.83 -27.38
N THR A 11 11.48 26.99 -26.37
CA THR A 11 11.81 27.77 -25.16
C THR A 11 11.95 26.94 -23.88
N VAL A 12 11.68 25.63 -23.93
CA VAL A 12 11.89 24.74 -22.78
C VAL A 12 13.28 24.12 -22.90
N PRO A 13 14.25 24.45 -22.03
CA PRO A 13 15.57 23.84 -22.07
C PRO A 13 15.45 22.32 -21.96
N THR A 14 16.16 21.56 -22.79
CA THR A 14 16.18 20.09 -22.83
C THR A 14 16.40 19.44 -21.45
N PHE A 15 17.06 20.15 -20.54
CA PHE A 15 17.23 19.76 -19.13
C PHE A 15 15.92 19.64 -18.34
N TYR A 16 14.91 20.47 -18.61
CA TYR A 16 13.61 20.39 -17.94
C TYR A 16 12.78 19.22 -18.46
N LEU A 17 12.89 18.88 -19.75
CA LEU A 17 12.22 17.71 -20.31
C LEU A 17 12.82 16.41 -19.73
N PHE A 18 14.14 16.36 -19.54
CA PHE A 18 14.81 15.27 -18.83
C PHE A 18 14.45 15.25 -17.34
N GLY A 19 14.40 16.39 -16.64
CA GLY A 19 14.00 16.47 -15.24
C GLY A 19 12.55 16.02 -14.98
N LEU A 20 11.63 16.37 -15.90
CA LEU A 20 10.24 15.93 -15.85
C LEU A 20 10.11 14.42 -16.13
N LEU A 21 10.95 13.87 -17.02
CA LEU A 21 11.02 12.43 -17.30
C LEU A 21 11.55 11.62 -16.11
N ILE A 22 12.51 12.17 -15.36
CA ILE A 22 13.09 11.54 -14.16
C ILE A 22 12.11 11.62 -12.97
N MET A 23 11.33 12.70 -12.82
CA MET A 23 10.33 12.82 -11.75
C MET A 23 9.06 11.98 -11.96
N HIS A 24 8.77 11.53 -13.19
CA HIS A 24 7.59 10.71 -13.48
C HIS A 24 7.78 9.20 -13.23
N ASN A 25 8.96 8.77 -12.76
CA ASN A 25 9.26 7.35 -12.53
C ASN A 25 9.71 7.07 -11.09
N ALA A 26 9.06 7.70 -10.11
CA ALA A 26 9.09 7.15 -8.76
C ALA A 26 8.25 5.87 -8.77
N ALA A 27 8.91 4.71 -8.90
CA ALA A 27 8.25 3.43 -8.78
C ALA A 27 7.61 3.31 -7.39
N GLN A 28 6.30 3.53 -7.31
CA GLN A 28 5.55 3.37 -6.06
C GLN A 28 5.49 1.89 -5.71
N HIS A 29 6.04 1.53 -4.55
CA HIS A 29 6.02 0.16 -4.04
C HIS A 29 4.65 -0.12 -3.42
N ASN A 30 4.01 -1.23 -3.79
CA ASN A 30 2.69 -1.60 -3.28
C ASN A 30 2.81 -2.53 -2.08
N TYR A 31 2.02 -2.29 -1.03
CA TYR A 31 1.99 -3.15 0.15
C TYR A 31 0.66 -3.87 0.25
N VAL A 32 0.71 -5.16 0.57
CA VAL A 32 -0.49 -6.00 0.69
C VAL A 32 -0.52 -6.67 2.05
N ILE A 33 -1.46 -6.26 2.90
CA ILE A 33 -1.77 -7.01 4.13
C ILE A 33 -2.55 -8.27 3.75
N SER A 34 -2.09 -9.42 4.24
CA SER A 34 -2.77 -10.70 4.05
C SER A 34 -2.50 -11.64 5.22
N LEU A 35 -3.51 -12.42 5.57
CA LEU A 35 -3.28 -13.59 6.43
C LEU A 35 -2.28 -14.53 5.76
N THR A 36 -1.37 -15.10 6.55
CA THR A 36 -0.41 -16.12 6.11
C THR A 36 -1.11 -17.42 5.69
N THR A 37 -2.31 -17.68 6.20
CA THR A 37 -3.12 -18.85 5.85
C THR A 37 -3.81 -18.70 4.49
N GLU A 38 -3.96 -17.48 3.97
CA GLU A 38 -4.63 -17.16 2.69
C GLU A 38 -3.72 -17.39 1.47
N GLN A 39 -3.21 -18.62 1.35
CA GLN A 39 -2.25 -19.02 0.32
C GLN A 39 -2.80 -18.85 -1.09
N LYS A 40 -4.09 -19.12 -1.30
CA LYS A 40 -4.75 -18.96 -2.60
C LYS A 40 -4.76 -17.50 -3.04
N ARG A 41 -5.13 -16.58 -2.14
CA ARG A 41 -5.14 -15.14 -2.42
C ARG A 41 -3.72 -14.60 -2.64
N ARG A 42 -2.76 -14.97 -1.79
CA ARG A 42 -1.36 -14.55 -1.93
C ARG A 42 -0.79 -14.98 -3.29
N LYS A 43 -0.98 -16.24 -3.67
CA LYS A 43 -0.57 -16.76 -4.97
C LYS A 43 -1.20 -15.99 -6.13
N HIS A 44 -2.51 -15.74 -6.07
CA HIS A 44 -3.21 -15.00 -7.11
C HIS A 44 -2.64 -13.58 -7.29
N ILE A 45 -2.40 -12.85 -6.19
CA ILE A 45 -1.81 -11.50 -6.25
C ILE A 45 -0.41 -11.54 -6.85
N THR A 46 0.43 -12.48 -6.42
CA THR A 46 1.78 -12.67 -6.99
C THR A 46 1.75 -12.91 -8.49
N GLU A 47 0.81 -13.74 -8.97
CA GLU A 47 0.65 -14.03 -10.39
C GLU A 47 0.17 -12.80 -11.17
N GLU A 48 -0.86 -12.09 -10.69
CA GLU A 48 -1.40 -10.92 -11.39
C GLU A 48 -0.45 -9.72 -11.40
N PHE A 49 0.22 -9.45 -10.28
CA PHE A 49 1.19 -8.36 -10.18
C PHE A 49 2.47 -8.70 -10.96
N GLY A 50 2.88 -9.97 -10.95
CA GLY A 50 4.00 -10.47 -11.74
C GLY A 50 3.82 -10.30 -13.24
N LYS A 51 2.60 -10.53 -13.78
CA LYS A 51 2.30 -10.29 -15.22
C LYS A 51 2.57 -8.86 -15.66
N GLN A 52 2.43 -7.89 -14.75
CA GLN A 52 2.57 -6.46 -15.01
C GLN A 52 3.89 -5.88 -14.49
N ASN A 53 4.76 -6.72 -13.92
CA ASN A 53 5.99 -6.30 -13.22
C ASN A 53 5.73 -5.21 -12.16
N ILE A 54 4.61 -5.32 -11.44
CA ILE A 54 4.26 -4.39 -10.36
C ILE A 54 5.09 -4.78 -9.12
N PRO A 55 5.95 -3.89 -8.59
CA PRO A 55 6.68 -4.17 -7.36
C PRO A 55 5.73 -4.16 -6.17
N PHE A 56 5.81 -5.20 -5.33
CA PHE A 56 5.01 -5.29 -4.12
C PHE A 56 5.64 -6.16 -3.04
N GLU A 57 5.18 -5.97 -1.80
CA GLU A 57 5.54 -6.75 -0.63
C GLU A 57 4.29 -7.13 0.17
N PHE A 58 4.33 -8.32 0.78
CA PHE A 58 3.28 -8.75 1.70
C PHE A 58 3.65 -8.40 3.14
N PHE A 59 2.67 -7.87 3.86
CA PHE A 59 2.68 -7.87 5.32
C PHE A 59 1.71 -8.92 5.85
N ASP A 60 2.11 -9.58 6.93
CA ASP A 60 1.30 -10.58 7.61
C ASP A 60 0.23 -9.87 8.44
N ALA A 61 -1.04 -10.19 8.20
CA ALA A 61 -2.13 -9.60 8.96
C ALA A 61 -2.07 -10.03 10.44
N ILE A 62 -2.36 -9.09 11.34
CA ILE A 62 -2.49 -9.36 12.77
C ILE A 62 -3.72 -10.23 13.01
N THR A 63 -3.51 -11.42 13.57
CA THR A 63 -4.55 -12.40 13.88
C THR A 63 -5.04 -12.27 15.33
N PRO A 64 -6.24 -12.77 15.65
CA PRO A 64 -6.84 -12.62 16.99
C PRO A 64 -5.95 -13.04 18.16
N ASP A 65 -5.11 -14.05 17.97
CA ASP A 65 -4.20 -14.60 18.98
C ASP A 65 -3.09 -13.63 19.42
N ILE A 66 -2.73 -12.64 18.59
CA ILE A 66 -1.66 -11.67 18.88
C ILE A 66 -2.18 -10.24 19.08
N ILE A 67 -3.49 -10.01 19.04
CA ILE A 67 -4.10 -8.68 19.20
C ILE A 67 -3.70 -8.03 20.53
N GLU A 68 -3.83 -8.75 21.64
CA GLU A 68 -3.57 -8.21 22.98
C GLU A 68 -2.10 -7.83 23.17
N GLU A 69 -1.18 -8.70 22.71
CA GLU A 69 0.25 -8.42 22.75
C GLU A 69 0.60 -7.20 21.89
N THR A 70 0.02 -7.12 20.69
CA THR A 70 0.26 -6.02 19.75
C THR A 70 -0.29 -4.71 20.30
N ALA A 71 -1.54 -4.67 20.77
CA ALA A 71 -2.13 -3.46 21.35
C ALA A 71 -1.30 -2.94 22.53
N LYS A 72 -0.81 -3.83 23.40
CA LYS A 72 0.05 -3.46 24.52
C LYS A 72 1.38 -2.83 24.07
N LYS A 73 2.02 -3.35 23.03
CA LYS A 73 3.27 -2.79 22.47
C LYS A 73 3.11 -1.35 21.98
N PHE A 74 1.91 -1.01 21.50
CA PHE A 74 1.59 0.33 20.99
C PHE A 74 0.82 1.19 22.01
N ASN A 75 0.74 0.76 23.27
CA ASN A 75 0.01 1.45 24.34
C ASN A 75 -1.47 1.72 24.01
N ILE A 76 -2.09 0.83 23.23
CA ILE A 76 -3.51 0.88 22.86
C ILE A 76 -4.33 0.11 23.90
N THR A 77 -5.39 0.74 24.40
CA THR A 77 -6.37 0.09 25.28
C THR A 77 -7.53 -0.42 24.43
N LEU A 78 -7.85 -1.71 24.56
CA LEU A 78 -8.97 -2.34 23.86
C LEU A 78 -10.20 -2.39 24.77
N ASP A 79 -11.35 -1.98 24.26
CA ASP A 79 -12.63 -2.23 24.92
C ASP A 79 -13.08 -3.67 24.64
N ARG A 80 -13.05 -4.51 25.68
CA ARG A 80 -13.52 -5.90 25.65
C ARG A 80 -14.85 -6.10 26.37
N SER A 81 -15.54 -5.01 26.71
CA SER A 81 -16.84 -5.09 27.39
C SER A 81 -17.91 -5.68 26.47
N PRO A 82 -19.05 -6.14 27.02
CA PRO A 82 -20.20 -6.58 26.21
C PRO A 82 -20.78 -5.50 25.29
N LYS A 83 -20.37 -4.23 25.46
CA LYS A 83 -20.78 -3.10 24.61
C LYS A 83 -19.78 -2.79 23.50
N ALA A 84 -18.66 -3.52 23.43
CA ALA A 84 -17.66 -3.36 22.40
C ALA A 84 -18.30 -3.52 21.01
N LYS A 85 -17.93 -2.63 20.09
CA LYS A 85 -18.49 -2.58 18.74
C LYS A 85 -17.62 -3.27 17.69
N LEU A 86 -16.33 -3.43 17.98
CA LEU A 86 -15.37 -4.01 17.06
C LEU A 86 -15.16 -5.48 17.40
N SER A 87 -15.30 -6.32 16.38
CA SER A 87 -14.88 -7.71 16.42
C SER A 87 -13.35 -7.84 16.46
N ASP A 88 -12.84 -9.00 16.87
CA ASP A 88 -11.40 -9.29 16.79
C ASP A 88 -10.84 -9.12 15.38
N GLY A 89 -11.61 -9.47 14.35
CA GLY A 89 -11.20 -9.27 12.96
C GLY A 89 -10.99 -7.79 12.61
N GLU A 90 -11.90 -6.92 13.04
CA GLU A 90 -11.79 -5.47 12.82
C GLU A 90 -10.65 -4.85 13.63
N ILE A 91 -10.43 -5.31 14.86
CA ILE A 91 -9.31 -4.88 15.70
C ILE A 91 -7.98 -5.33 15.07
N GLY A 92 -7.88 -6.59 14.63
CA GLY A 92 -6.68 -7.11 13.95
C GLY A 92 -6.38 -6.35 12.66
N CYS A 93 -7.41 -6.00 11.88
CA CYS A 93 -7.27 -5.15 10.70
C CYS A 93 -6.69 -3.78 11.06
N ALA A 94 -7.30 -3.07 12.02
CA ALA A 94 -6.83 -1.76 12.46
C ALA A 94 -5.39 -1.81 13.02
N LEU A 95 -5.07 -2.82 13.82
CA LEU A 95 -3.72 -3.02 14.35
C LEU A 95 -2.70 -3.30 13.23
N SER A 96 -3.08 -4.05 12.19
CA SER A 96 -2.20 -4.28 11.05
C SER A 96 -1.81 -2.96 10.38
N HIS A 97 -2.77 -2.05 10.17
CA HIS A 97 -2.49 -0.71 9.63
C HIS A 97 -1.59 0.13 10.54
N ILE A 98 -1.84 0.10 11.86
CA ILE A 98 -1.02 0.83 12.83
C ILE A 98 0.43 0.30 12.88
N VAL A 99 0.60 -1.02 12.88
CA VAL A 99 1.93 -1.66 12.96
C VAL A 99 2.77 -1.38 11.73
N TYR A 100 2.17 -1.46 10.54
CA TYR A 100 2.90 -1.33 9.27
C TYR A 100 2.91 0.10 8.71
N GLY A 101 2.14 1.03 9.31
CA GLY A 101 2.12 2.44 8.91
C GLY A 101 1.55 2.69 7.52
N ILE A 102 0.56 1.88 7.11
CA ILE A 102 -0.09 1.89 5.79
C ILE A 102 -1.56 2.24 5.86
#